data_AF-A0AAC9YGB1-F1
#
_entry.id   AF-A0AAC9YGB1-F1
#
_cell.length_a   1.000
_cell.length_b   1.000
_cell.length_c   1.000
_cell.angle_alpha   90.00
_cell.angle_beta   90.00
_cell.angle_gamma   90.00
#
_symmetry.space_group_name_H-M   'P 1'
#
loop_
_entity.id
_entity.type
_entity.pdbx_description
1 polymer ?
#
loop_
_entity_poly.entity_id
_entity_poly.type
_entity_poly.pdbx_seq_one_letter_code
_entity_poly.pdbx_strand_id
1 'polypeptide(L)' 'MHLIINWENFLHHHWQKRPVLLKQAISDFVNPISPEELEKLVIQKSLESQLIQRSHGKCELVYKPLRCTVGCFS' A
#
# COMPACT_ATOMS: atom_id res chain seq x y z
N MET A 1 2.36 -17.83 -2.72
CA MET A 1 2.35 -16.86 -1.61
C MET A 1 1.60 -17.49 -0.45
N HIS A 2 2.30 -17.86 0.63
CA HIS A 2 1.70 -18.56 1.79
C HIS A 2 1.95 -17.73 3.05
N LEU A 3 0.93 -17.58 3.89
CA LEU A 3 1.02 -16.86 5.16
C LEU A 3 1.46 -17.81 6.27
N ILE A 4 2.58 -17.52 6.91
CA ILE A 4 3.14 -18.30 8.03
C ILE A 4 2.59 -17.69 9.32
N ILE A 5 1.35 -18.05 9.66
CA ILE A 5 0.63 -17.52 10.82
C ILE A 5 -0.11 -18.67 11.53
N ASN A 6 -0.05 -18.68 12.87
CA ASN A 6 -0.96 -19.50 13.68
C ASN A 6 -2.31 -18.77 13.80
N TRP A 7 -3.30 -19.24 13.04
CA TRP A 7 -4.62 -18.62 12.95
C TRP A 7 -5.40 -18.63 14.25
N GLU A 8 -5.37 -19.72 15.00
CA GLU A 8 -6.10 -19.85 16.27
C GLU A 8 -5.59 -18.81 17.28
N ASN A 9 -4.27 -18.71 17.42
CA ASN A 9 -3.66 -17.72 18.30
C ASN A 9 -3.99 -16.28 17.86
N PHE A 10 -3.89 -16.00 16.56
CA PHE A 10 -4.18 -14.68 16.00
C PHE A 10 -5.64 -14.25 16.23
N LEU A 11 -6.59 -15.13 15.93
CA LEU A 11 -8.02 -14.85 16.10
C LEU A 11 -8.38 -14.66 17.59
N HIS A 12 -7.80 -15.47 18.48
CA HIS A 12 -8.10 -15.37 19.89
C HIS A 12 -7.50 -14.12 20.55
N HIS A 13 -6.27 -13.73 20.20
CA HIS A 13 -5.54 -12.71 20.96
C HIS A 13 -5.35 -11.38 20.25
N HIS A 14 -5.54 -11.31 18.93
CA HIS A 14 -5.13 -10.14 18.13
C HIS A 14 -6.27 -9.57 17.27
N TRP A 15 -7.04 -10.42 16.61
CA TRP A 15 -8.15 -9.98 15.75
C TRP A 15 -9.14 -9.09 16.49
N GLN A 16 -9.33 -7.86 16.00
CA GLN A 16 -10.19 -6.81 16.60
C GLN A 16 -9.91 -6.47 18.07
N LYS A 17 -8.75 -6.87 18.60
CA LYS A 17 -8.37 -6.65 20.01
C LYS A 17 -7.14 -5.77 20.15
N ARG A 18 -6.04 -6.15 19.51
CA ARG A 18 -4.75 -5.43 19.64
C ARG A 18 -3.90 -5.58 18.39
N PRO A 19 -3.13 -4.54 18.01
CA PRO A 19 -2.18 -4.63 16.90
C PRO A 19 -1.09 -5.65 17.21
N VAL A 20 -0.56 -6.29 16.16
CA VAL A 20 0.56 -7.24 16.24
C VAL A 20 1.44 -7.13 15.01
N LEU A 21 2.76 -7.14 15.22
CA LEU A 21 3.74 -7.22 14.13
C LEU A 21 4.11 -8.68 13.87
N LEU A 22 3.68 -9.21 12.73
CA LEU A 22 4.03 -10.56 12.29
C LEU A 22 5.29 -10.51 11.42
N LYS A 23 6.45 -10.75 12.03
CA LYS A 23 7.74 -10.79 11.32
C LYS A 23 7.75 -11.96 10.34
N GLN A 24 8.20 -11.71 9.11
CA GLN A 24 8.32 -12.74 8.06
C GLN A 24 7.03 -13.55 7.82
N ALA A 25 5.86 -12.90 7.96
CA ALA A 25 4.56 -13.56 7.75
C ALA A 25 4.40 -14.13 6.33
N ILE A 26 5.15 -13.61 5.37
CA ILE A 26 5.23 -14.12 4.00
C ILE A 26 6.71 -14.43 3.74
N SER A 27 7.05 -15.71 3.62
CA SER A 27 8.40 -16.13 3.22
C SER A 27 8.69 -15.66 1.79
N ASP A 28 9.94 -15.25 1.57
CA ASP A 28 10.48 -14.87 0.26
C ASP A 28 9.57 -13.89 -0.49
N PHE A 29 9.10 -12.86 0.23
CA PHE A 29 8.21 -11.85 -0.36
C PHE A 29 8.90 -11.14 -1.54
N VAL A 30 8.30 -11.30 -2.71
CA VAL A 30 8.63 -10.55 -3.93
C VAL A 30 7.43 -9.68 -4.27
N ASN A 31 7.69 -8.41 -4.61
CA ASN A 31 6.63 -7.49 -4.99
C ASN A 31 5.96 -7.98 -6.30
N PRO A 32 4.64 -8.20 -6.33
CA PRO A 32 3.96 -8.75 -7.51
C PRO A 32 3.87 -7.76 -8.68
N ILE A 33 4.10 -6.47 -8.46
CA ILE A 33 4.00 -5.43 -9.49
C ILE A 33 5.04 -4.34 -9.23
N SER A 34 5.71 -3.88 -10.28
CA SER A 34 6.64 -2.75 -10.17
C SER A 34 5.89 -1.41 -9.97
N PRO A 35 6.55 -0.37 -9.42
CA PRO A 35 5.93 0.94 -9.27
C PRO A 35 5.38 1.52 -10.59
N GLU A 36 6.15 1.39 -11.67
CA GLU A 36 5.79 1.88 -13.00
C GLU A 36 4.55 1.16 -13.58
N GLU A 37 4.45 -0.15 -13.37
CA GLU A 37 3.29 -0.94 -13.78
C GLU A 37 2.05 -0.58 -12.95
N LEU A 38 2.21 -0.33 -11.65
CA LEU A 38 1.14 0.12 -10.78
C LEU A 38 0.58 1.49 -11.22
N GLU A 39 1.45 2.44 -11.54
CA GLU A 39 1.06 3.76 -12.07
C GLU A 39 0.27 3.64 -13.38
N LYS A 40 0.79 2.86 -14.32
CA LYS A 40 0.12 2.57 -15.59
C LYS A 40 -1.25 1.93 -15.34
N LEU A 41 -1.34 0.96 -14.43
CA LEU A 41 -2.57 0.26 -14.10
C LEU A 41 -3.63 1.21 -13.56
N VAL A 42 -3.28 2.07 -12.60
CA VAL A 42 -4.21 3.04 -12.01
C VAL A 42 -4.72 4.01 -13.07
N ILE A 43 -3.83 4.50 -13.94
CA ILE A 43 -4.18 5.46 -15.00
C ILE A 43 -5.09 4.82 -16.04
N GLN A 44 -4.74 3.62 -16.52
CA GLN A 44 -5.47 2.92 -17.59
C GLN A 44 -6.86 2.47 -17.13
N LYS A 45 -6.96 1.97 -15.91
CA LYS A 45 -8.23 1.46 -15.34
C LYS A 45 -9.05 2.56 -14.66
N SER A 46 -8.56 3.81 -14.66
CA SER A 46 -9.19 4.95 -13.98
C SER A 46 -9.57 4.61 -12.54
N LEU A 47 -8.68 3.93 -11.83
CA LEU A 47 -8.91 3.53 -10.44
C LEU A 47 -8.84 4.76 -9.53
N GLU A 48 -9.60 4.74 -8.45
CA GLU A 48 -9.49 5.75 -7.40
C GLU A 48 -8.11 5.66 -6.74
N SER A 49 -7.45 6.81 -6.64
CA SER A 49 -6.08 6.92 -6.12
C SER A 49 -5.91 8.24 -5.39
N GLN A 50 -5.11 8.23 -4.32
CA GLN A 50 -4.81 9.43 -3.54
C GLN A 50 -3.30 9.63 -3.47
N LEU A 51 -2.85 10.86 -3.69
CA LEU A 51 -1.46 11.24 -3.49
C LEU A 51 -1.33 12.03 -2.19
N ILE A 52 -0.54 11.49 -1.26
CA ILE A 52 -0.26 12.13 0.03
C ILE A 52 1.18 12.61 -0.01
N GLN A 53 1.39 13.91 0.16
CA GLN A 53 2.73 14.51 0.19
C GLN A 53 2.96 15.20 1.52
N ARG A 54 4.19 15.15 2.02
CA ARG A 54 4.59 15.83 3.24
C ARG A 54 5.78 16.73 2.94
N SER A 55 5.58 18.04 3.10
CA SER A 55 6.55 19.09 2.80
C SER A 55 6.67 20.02 4.01
N HIS A 56 7.89 20.30 4.49
CA HIS A 56 8.14 21.21 5.62
C HIS A 56 7.25 20.94 6.86
N GLY A 57 6.99 19.67 7.16
CA GLY A 57 6.17 19.26 8.31
C GLY A 57 4.65 19.33 8.10
N LYS A 58 4.17 19.88 6.98
CA LYS A 58 2.75 19.88 6.61
C LYS A 58 2.42 18.69 5.71
N CYS A 59 1.32 18.02 5.98
CA CYS A 59 0.77 16.98 5.11
C CYS A 59 -0.26 17.63 4.18
N GLU A 60 -0.03 17.51 2.88
CA GLU A 60 -0.96 17.95 1.85
C GLU A 60 -1.58 16.72 1.19
N LEU A 61 -2.91 16.63 1.26
CA LEU A 61 -3.69 15.63 0.54
C LEU A 61 -4.00 16.18 -0.84
N VAL A 62 -3.44 15.56 -1.86
CA VAL A 62 -3.68 15.94 -3.25
C VAL A 62 -4.67 14.94 -3.83
N TYR A 63 -5.96 15.31 -3.82
CA TYR A 63 -7.00 14.59 -4.56
C TYR A 63 -6.93 14.98 -6.03
N LYS A 64 -5.88 14.52 -6.72
CA LYS A 64 -5.71 14.68 -8.17
C LYS A 64 -5.61 13.31 -8.82
N PRO A 65 -6.21 13.09 -10.00
CA PRO A 65 -6.01 11.86 -10.75
C PRO A 65 -4.51 11.66 -11.01
N LEU A 66 -3.98 10.46 -10.74
CA LEU A 66 -2.56 10.15 -10.98
C LEU A 66 -2.14 10.50 -12.42
N ARG A 67 -3.08 10.42 -13.37
CA ARG A 67 -2.89 10.79 -14.77
C ARG A 67 -2.32 12.20 -14.98
N CYS A 68 -2.63 13.16 -14.10
CA CYS A 68 -2.18 14.54 -14.23
C CYS A 68 -0.86 14.85 -13.49
N THR A 69 -0.42 13.96 -12.59
CA THR A 69 0.71 14.25 -11.70
C THR A 69 2.04 13.74 -12.25
N VAL A 70 2.07 12.64 -13.00
CA VAL A 70 3.32 12.03 -13.50
C VAL A 70 4.09 12.92 -14.49
N GLY A 71 3.43 13.89 -15.14
CA GLY A 71 4.06 14.86 -16.04
C GLY A 71 4.53 16.17 -15.38
N CYS A 72 4.25 16.39 -14.09
CA CYS A 72 4.64 17.60 -13.37
C CYS A 72 5.84 17.39 -12.42
N PHE A 73 6.41 16.19 -12.36
CA PHE A 73 7.52 15.85 -11.48
C PHE A 73 8.87 15.64 -12.21
N SER A 74 8.97 16.03 -13.49
CA SER A 74 10.25 16.15 -14.21
C SER A 74 10.76 17.59 -14.21
#